data_AF-A0A4V2F0C8-F1
#
_entry.id   AF-A0A4V2F0C8-F1
#
_cell.length_a   1.000
_cell.length_b   1.000
_cell.length_c   1.000
_cell.angle_alpha   90.00
_cell.angle_beta   90.00
_cell.angle_gamma   90.00
#
_symmetry.space_group_name_H-M   'P 1'
#
loop_
_entity.id
_entity.type
_entity.pdbx_description
1 polymer ?
#
loop_
_entity_poly.entity_id
_entity_poly.type
_entity_poly.pdbx_seq_one_letter_code
_entity_poly.pdbx_strand_id
1 'polypeptide(L)'
;MPTSQGVEAFGKLAEQGVHLRVLTNAMEATDVLAVHAGYAKYRVPLLEQGVELYELRRNSDSERPREKAGPFGSSGSSLHAKTFAVDGERVFVGSFNFDPRSAQLNTELGFVIESAALAQAMSQAFDHSVPHYAYQLELDDKHEIAWLEQGPDGVIRHTSEPSTSFWKRTYLRLLSILPIEPLL
;
A
#
# COMPACT_ATOMS: atom_id res chain seq x y z
N MET A 1 0.20 -1.46 9.87
CA MET A 1 1.02 -2.44 9.13
C MET A 1 0.27 -3.77 9.11
N PRO A 2 0.16 -4.48 7.97
CA PRO A 2 -0.56 -5.75 7.94
C PRO A 2 0.13 -6.77 8.86
N THR A 3 -0.67 -7.43 9.68
CA THR A 3 -0.31 -8.61 10.47
C THR A 3 -1.13 -9.78 9.96
N SER A 4 -0.81 -11.01 10.40
CA SER A 4 -1.60 -12.18 10.01
C SER A 4 -3.10 -12.03 10.32
N GLN A 5 -3.44 -11.35 11.43
CA GLN A 5 -4.83 -11.01 11.77
C GLN A 5 -5.45 -10.01 10.78
N GLY A 6 -4.68 -9.03 10.32
CA GLY A 6 -5.14 -8.07 9.31
C GLY A 6 -5.40 -8.73 7.96
N VAL A 7 -4.53 -9.65 7.53
CA VAL A 7 -4.74 -10.45 6.31
C VAL A 7 -6.01 -11.28 6.42
N GLU A 8 -6.23 -11.97 7.55
CA GLU A 8 -7.43 -12.76 7.76
C GLU A 8 -8.71 -11.89 7.77
N ALA A 9 -8.65 -10.72 8.41
CA ALA A 9 -9.77 -9.78 8.44
C ALA A 9 -10.12 -9.27 7.04
N PHE A 10 -9.10 -8.94 6.23
CA PHE A 10 -9.30 -8.54 4.83
C PHE A 10 -9.83 -9.70 3.97
N GLY A 11 -9.33 -10.92 4.17
CA GLY A 11 -9.85 -12.12 3.51
C GLY A 11 -11.34 -12.33 3.77
N LYS A 12 -11.77 -12.22 5.03
CA LYS A 12 -13.20 -12.33 5.40
C LYS A 12 -14.08 -11.27 4.73
N LEU A 13 -13.57 -10.05 4.60
CA LEU A 13 -14.28 -8.97 3.90
C LEU A 13 -14.36 -9.26 2.40
N ALA A 14 -13.27 -9.71 1.79
CA ALA A 14 -13.24 -10.09 0.37
C ALA A 14 -14.19 -11.27 0.06
N GLU A 15 -14.25 -12.28 0.94
CA GLU A 15 -15.21 -13.40 0.85
C GLU A 15 -16.67 -12.93 0.92
N GLN A 16 -16.94 -11.82 1.61
CA GLN A 16 -18.26 -11.17 1.67
C GLN A 16 -18.58 -10.32 0.43
N GLY A 17 -17.69 -10.30 -0.57
CA GLY A 17 -17.84 -9.51 -1.79
C GLY A 17 -17.42 -8.05 -1.63
N VAL A 18 -16.74 -7.68 -0.53
CA VAL A 18 -16.21 -6.34 -0.36
C VAL A 18 -14.97 -6.17 -1.23
N HIS A 19 -14.99 -5.15 -2.10
CA HIS A 19 -13.84 -4.80 -2.92
C HIS A 19 -12.81 -4.03 -2.11
N LEU A 20 -11.63 -4.63 -1.88
CA LEU A 20 -10.57 -4.07 -1.06
C LEU A 20 -9.41 -3.57 -1.92
N ARG A 21 -9.10 -2.28 -1.80
CA ARG A 21 -7.96 -1.63 -2.45
C ARG A 21 -7.05 -0.99 -1.40
N VAL A 22 -5.76 -1.29 -1.48
CA VAL A 22 -4.75 -0.82 -0.52
C VAL A 22 -3.64 -0.10 -1.28
N LEU A 23 -3.32 1.12 -0.88
CA LEU A 23 -2.15 1.85 -1.34
C LEU A 23 -1.15 1.98 -0.18
N THR A 24 0.08 1.57 -0.39
CA THR A 24 1.19 1.70 0.56
C THR A 24 2.45 2.15 -0.14
N ASN A 25 3.53 2.43 0.57
CA ASN A 25 4.80 2.79 -0.04
C ASN A 25 5.47 1.57 -0.70
N ALA A 26 6.03 1.77 -1.90
CA ALA A 26 7.01 0.84 -2.44
C ALA A 26 8.31 0.91 -1.64
N MET A 27 9.20 -0.05 -1.89
CA MET A 27 10.52 -0.12 -1.26
C MET A 27 11.33 1.18 -1.45
N GLU A 28 11.25 1.76 -2.64
CA GLU A 28 11.94 3.01 -2.98
C GLU A 28 11.35 4.25 -2.30
N ALA A 29 10.08 4.20 -1.89
CA ALA A 29 9.36 5.28 -1.21
C ALA A 29 9.24 5.06 0.31
N THR A 30 9.96 4.07 0.86
CA THR A 30 9.94 3.77 2.29
C THR A 30 11.20 4.27 2.99
N ASP A 31 11.02 4.96 4.12
CA ASP A 31 12.11 5.53 4.92
C ASP A 31 12.80 4.49 5.83
N VAL A 32 12.15 3.36 6.11
CA VAL A 32 12.62 2.32 7.05
C VAL A 32 12.56 0.92 6.44
N LEU A 33 13.72 0.36 6.08
CA LEU A 33 13.84 -0.96 5.44
C LEU A 33 13.20 -2.10 6.24
N ALA A 34 13.27 -2.05 7.57
CA ALA A 34 12.70 -3.08 8.44
C ALA A 34 11.17 -3.13 8.38
N VAL A 35 10.52 -1.97 8.28
CA VAL A 35 9.06 -1.87 8.12
C VAL A 35 8.64 -2.44 6.76
N HIS A 36 9.39 -2.11 5.71
CA HIS A 36 9.16 -2.68 4.39
C HIS A 36 9.31 -4.20 4.38
N ALA A 37 10.36 -4.75 5.01
CA ALA A 37 10.56 -6.19 5.14
C ALA A 37 9.40 -6.87 5.89
N GLY A 38 8.89 -6.23 6.94
CA GLY A 38 7.74 -6.69 7.71
C GLY A 38 6.45 -6.72 6.88
N TYR A 39 6.24 -5.75 6.00
CA TYR A 39 5.11 -5.71 5.06
C TYR A 39 5.26 -6.69 3.90
N ALA A 40 6.46 -6.78 3.31
CA ALA A 40 6.72 -7.50 2.06
C ALA A 40 6.29 -8.98 2.10
N LYS A 41 6.37 -9.63 3.27
CA LYS A 41 5.93 -11.02 3.47
C LYS A 41 4.42 -11.23 3.35
N TYR A 42 3.62 -10.17 3.49
CA TYR A 42 2.16 -10.23 3.43
C TYR A 42 1.58 -9.92 2.05
N ARG A 43 2.42 -9.55 1.06
CA ARG A 43 1.94 -9.27 -0.31
C ARG A 43 1.22 -10.46 -0.92
N VAL A 44 1.85 -11.64 -0.94
CA VAL A 44 1.25 -12.85 -1.52
C VAL A 44 -0.05 -13.22 -0.79
N PRO A 45 -0.08 -13.37 0.56
CA PRO A 45 -1.33 -13.64 1.26
C PRO A 45 -2.45 -12.62 1.00
N LEU A 46 -2.14 -11.33 0.88
CA LEU A 46 -3.14 -10.31 0.58
C LEU A 46 -3.71 -10.47 -0.84
N LEU A 47 -2.84 -10.69 -1.83
CA LEU A 47 -3.24 -10.88 -3.22
C LEU A 47 -4.06 -12.17 -3.40
N GLU A 48 -3.69 -13.26 -2.72
CA GLU A 48 -4.45 -14.52 -2.73
C GLU A 48 -5.86 -14.35 -2.15
N GLN A 49 -6.04 -13.41 -1.21
CA GLN A 49 -7.32 -13.06 -0.63
C GLN A 49 -8.14 -12.07 -1.49
N GLY A 50 -7.67 -11.74 -2.69
CA GLY A 50 -8.37 -10.83 -3.61
C GLY A 50 -8.23 -9.35 -3.27
N VAL A 51 -7.27 -8.97 -2.40
CA VAL A 51 -6.98 -7.56 -2.12
C VAL A 51 -6.18 -6.98 -3.28
N GLU A 52 -6.68 -5.89 -3.86
CA GLU A 52 -5.93 -5.11 -4.84
C GLU A 52 -4.87 -4.25 -4.14
N LEU A 53 -3.62 -4.47 -4.51
CA LEU A 53 -2.47 -3.88 -3.82
C LEU A 53 -1.69 -2.95 -4.74
N TYR A 54 -1.51 -1.71 -4.27
CA TYR A 54 -0.78 -0.67 -4.96
C TYR A 54 0.41 -0.21 -4.10
N GLU A 55 1.57 -0.07 -4.73
CA GLU A 55 2.81 0.40 -4.10
C GLU A 55 3.28 1.71 -4.72
N LEU A 56 3.20 2.81 -3.96
CA LEU A 56 3.57 4.16 -4.37
C LEU A 56 5.03 4.21 -4.80
N ARG A 57 5.27 4.70 -6.02
CA ARG A 57 6.60 4.86 -6.60
C ARG A 57 7.26 6.13 -6.09
N ARG A 58 8.59 6.11 -6.01
CA ARG A 58 9.35 7.33 -5.77
C ARG A 58 9.51 8.03 -7.12
N ASN A 59 8.85 9.16 -7.31
CA ASN A 59 8.98 9.95 -8.55
C ASN A 59 10.46 10.29 -8.81
N SER A 60 11.10 9.59 -9.74
CA SER A 60 12.44 9.89 -10.26
C SER A 60 12.41 10.80 -11.49
N ASP A 61 11.25 10.94 -12.15
CA ASP A 61 11.13 11.70 -13.39
C ASP A 61 10.64 13.13 -13.17
N SER A 62 11.60 14.03 -13.22
CA SER A 62 11.48 15.49 -13.18
C SER A 62 10.92 16.11 -14.47
N GLU A 63 9.96 15.48 -15.17
CA GLU A 63 9.40 16.04 -16.42
C GLU A 63 7.87 16.16 -16.49
N ARG A 64 7.10 15.56 -15.57
CA ARG A 64 5.66 15.85 -15.48
C ARG A 64 5.42 17.01 -14.52
N PRO A 65 4.63 18.04 -14.90
CA PRO A 65 4.25 19.12 -13.99
C PRO A 65 3.71 18.49 -12.70
N ARG A 66 4.17 18.99 -11.55
CA ARG A 66 3.68 18.61 -10.23
C ARG A 66 2.17 18.86 -10.16
N GLU A 67 1.36 17.91 -10.65
CA GLU A 67 -0.02 17.82 -10.26
C GLU A 67 0.02 17.58 -8.76
N LYS A 68 -0.42 18.60 -8.04
CA LYS A 68 -0.50 18.56 -6.58
C LYS A 68 -1.30 17.31 -6.26
N ALA A 69 -0.65 16.32 -5.64
CA ALA A 69 -1.33 15.22 -4.99
C ALA A 69 -2.52 15.84 -4.25
N GLY A 70 -3.72 15.33 -4.52
CA GLY A 70 -4.98 15.93 -4.08
C GLY A 70 -5.06 16.12 -2.56
N PRO A 71 -6.24 16.40 -1.98
CA PRO A 71 -6.37 16.68 -0.55
C PRO A 71 -5.82 15.60 0.40
N PHE A 72 -5.45 14.42 -0.11
CA PHE A 72 -4.82 13.31 0.60
C PHE A 72 -3.29 13.19 0.38
N GLY A 73 -2.69 14.28 -0.11
CA GLY A 73 -1.26 14.59 -0.32
C GLY A 73 -0.22 13.55 0.06
N SER A 74 0.50 13.02 -0.94
CA SER A 74 1.86 12.52 -0.77
C SER A 74 2.84 13.68 -0.94
N SER A 75 3.62 13.96 0.10
CA SER A 75 4.70 14.95 0.03
C SER A 75 5.97 14.24 -0.42
N GLY A 76 6.19 14.16 -1.74
CA GLY A 76 7.51 13.99 -2.37
C GLY A 76 8.32 12.70 -2.16
N SER A 77 8.10 11.88 -1.13
CA SER A 77 8.82 10.60 -0.98
C SER A 77 8.20 9.56 -0.04
N SER A 78 7.07 9.83 0.61
CA SER A 78 6.45 8.86 1.54
C SER A 78 4.94 9.15 1.68
N LEU A 79 4.12 8.10 1.60
CA LEU A 79 2.68 8.13 1.87
C LEU A 79 2.45 8.23 3.37
N HIS A 80 2.20 9.43 3.87
CA HIS A 80 1.83 9.65 5.27
C HIS A 80 0.30 9.64 5.50
N ALA A 81 -0.49 9.44 4.45
CA ALA A 81 -1.94 9.33 4.54
C ALA A 81 -2.34 8.02 5.21
N LYS A 82 -3.03 8.12 6.34
CA LYS A 82 -3.63 6.99 7.08
C LYS A 82 -5.13 7.17 7.02
N THR A 83 -5.63 6.93 5.82
CA THR A 83 -6.99 7.22 5.43
C THR A 83 -7.59 6.00 4.77
N PHE A 84 -8.87 5.75 5.02
CA PHE A 84 -9.62 4.74 4.29
C PHE A 84 -11.03 5.26 4.02
N ALA A 85 -11.61 4.83 2.91
CA ALA A 85 -12.98 5.12 2.54
C ALA A 85 -13.79 3.82 2.54
N VAL A 86 -15.06 3.91 2.93
CA VAL A 86 -15.97 2.76 3.02
C VAL A 86 -17.27 3.11 2.29
N ASP A 87 -17.74 2.18 1.46
CA ASP A 87 -19.01 2.22 0.71
C ASP A 87 -19.22 3.46 -0.18
N GLY A 88 -18.18 4.27 -0.40
CA GLY A 88 -18.33 5.56 -1.08
C GLY A 88 -19.09 6.61 -0.27
N GLU A 89 -19.23 6.43 1.05
CA GLU A 89 -20.01 7.33 1.92
C GLU A 89 -19.22 7.90 3.09
N ARG A 90 -18.27 7.12 3.62
CA ARG A 90 -17.53 7.47 4.85
C ARG A 90 -16.04 7.46 4.59
N VAL A 91 -15.35 8.43 5.19
CA VAL A 91 -13.89 8.53 5.18
C VAL A 91 -13.38 8.61 6.61
N PHE A 92 -12.33 7.86 6.88
CA PHE A 92 -11.54 8.05 8.09
C PHE A 92 -10.22 8.74 7.75
N VAL A 93 -9.81 9.66 8.62
CA VAL A 93 -8.49 10.29 8.59
C VAL A 93 -7.92 10.29 10.00
N GLY A 94 -6.72 9.77 10.22
CA GLY A 94 -6.14 9.76 11.55
C GLY A 94 -4.65 9.41 11.61
N SER A 95 -4.17 9.12 12.81
CA SER A 95 -2.81 8.62 13.06
C SER A 95 -2.71 7.09 13.08
N PHE A 96 -3.86 6.40 13.07
CA PHE A 96 -3.97 4.95 13.21
C PHE A 96 -3.35 4.21 12.02
N ASN A 97 -2.30 3.42 12.27
CA ASN A 97 -1.56 2.70 11.23
C ASN A 97 -2.15 1.33 10.86
N PHE A 98 -3.33 0.95 11.40
CA PHE A 98 -3.90 -0.39 11.21
C PHE A 98 -2.90 -1.51 11.57
N ASP A 99 -2.31 -1.42 12.75
CA ASP A 99 -1.53 -2.50 13.36
C ASP A 99 -1.97 -2.74 14.82
N PRO A 100 -1.72 -3.94 15.36
CA PRO A 100 -2.06 -4.27 16.74
C PRO A 100 -1.46 -3.30 17.75
N ARG A 101 -0.28 -2.74 17.46
CA ARG A 101 0.40 -1.78 18.32
C ARG A 101 -0.40 -0.49 18.45
N SER A 102 -0.87 0.05 17.33
CA SER A 102 -1.74 1.23 17.28
C SER A 102 -3.07 0.98 18.00
N ALA A 103 -3.60 -0.24 17.93
CA ALA A 103 -4.87 -0.61 18.58
C ALA A 103 -4.75 -0.85 20.09
N GLN A 104 -3.60 -1.33 20.58
CA GLN A 104 -3.45 -1.81 21.96
C GLN A 104 -2.54 -0.93 22.81
N LEU A 105 -1.60 -0.20 22.21
CA LEU A 105 -0.52 0.47 22.94
C LEU A 105 -0.42 1.98 22.67
N ASN A 106 -0.77 2.44 21.46
CA ASN A 106 -0.71 3.87 21.15
C ASN A 106 -2.02 4.59 21.49
N THR A 107 -1.94 5.88 21.84
CA THR A 107 -3.10 6.78 21.82
C THR A 107 -3.22 7.37 20.43
N GLU A 108 -4.30 7.03 19.74
CA GLU A 108 -4.52 7.38 18.34
C GLU A 108 -5.66 8.42 18.24
N LEU A 109 -5.54 9.36 17.31
CA LEU A 109 -6.58 10.34 17.02
C LEU A 109 -7.06 10.14 15.58
N GLY A 110 -8.36 10.21 15.38
CA GLY A 110 -8.95 10.10 14.05
C GLY A 110 -10.30 10.76 13.96
N PHE A 111 -10.65 11.17 12.75
CA PHE A 111 -11.94 11.71 12.39
C PHE A 111 -12.65 10.71 11.49
N VAL A 112 -13.90 10.39 11.84
CA VAL A 112 -14.83 9.73 10.92
C VAL A 112 -15.68 10.83 10.30
N ILE A 113 -15.62 10.93 8.98
CA ILE A 113 -16.28 11.97 8.21
C ILE A 113 -17.30 11.28 7.31
N GLU A 114 -18.58 11.56 7.55
CA GLU A 114 -19.68 11.15 6.66
C GLU A 114 -19.73 12.12 5.47
N SER A 115 -19.12 11.72 4.37
CA SER A 115 -19.04 12.53 3.16
C SER A 115 -18.85 11.65 1.92
N ALA A 116 -19.95 11.44 1.20
CA ALA A 116 -19.90 10.71 -0.06
C ALA A 116 -18.97 11.36 -1.09
N ALA A 117 -18.90 12.70 -1.12
CA ALA A 117 -17.99 13.43 -2.01
C ALA A 117 -16.52 13.08 -1.75
N LEU A 118 -16.09 13.03 -0.48
CA LEU A 118 -14.72 12.65 -0.14
C LEU A 118 -14.44 11.18 -0.41
N ALA A 119 -15.37 10.30 -0.05
CA ALA A 119 -15.22 8.86 -0.24
C ALA A 119 -15.16 8.48 -1.73
N GLN A 120 -16.01 9.09 -2.56
CA GLN A 120 -15.98 8.92 -4.02
C GLN A 120 -14.71 9.48 -4.63
N ALA A 121 -14.23 10.64 -4.17
CA ALA A 121 -12.95 11.18 -4.63
C ALA A 121 -11.78 10.22 -4.33
N MET A 122 -11.80 9.53 -3.18
CA MET A 122 -10.81 8.49 -2.86
C MET A 122 -10.95 7.28 -3.78
N SER A 123 -12.16 6.80 -4.07
CA SER A 123 -12.37 5.70 -5.03
C SER A 123 -11.87 6.08 -6.43
N GLN A 124 -12.23 7.28 -6.92
CA GLN A 124 -11.81 7.77 -8.22
C GLN A 124 -10.28 7.93 -8.32
N ALA A 125 -9.62 8.27 -7.20
CA ALA A 125 -8.16 8.30 -7.17
C ALA A 125 -7.58 6.90 -7.46
N PHE A 126 -8.15 5.82 -6.90
CA PHE A 126 -7.74 4.46 -7.25
C PHE A 126 -8.02 4.10 -8.70
N ASP A 127 -9.13 4.57 -9.26
CA ASP A 127 -9.53 4.23 -10.64
C ASP A 127 -8.70 4.98 -11.69
N HIS A 128 -8.26 6.21 -11.39
CA HIS A 128 -7.69 7.11 -12.40
C HIS A 128 -6.30 7.61 -12.08
N SER A 129 -5.96 7.90 -10.82
CA SER A 129 -4.72 8.59 -10.48
C SER A 129 -3.64 7.63 -9.97
N VAL A 130 -4.00 6.74 -9.04
CA VAL A 130 -3.09 5.78 -8.40
C VAL A 130 -2.32 4.93 -9.41
N PRO A 131 -2.94 4.34 -10.46
CA PRO A 131 -2.22 3.53 -11.43
C PRO A 131 -1.08 4.28 -12.14
N HIS A 132 -1.16 5.61 -12.24
CA HIS A 132 -0.16 6.43 -12.91
C HIS A 132 1.08 6.70 -12.06
N TYR A 133 1.04 6.51 -10.74
CA TYR A 133 2.17 6.79 -9.84
C TYR A 133 2.47 5.67 -8.84
N ALA A 134 1.74 4.55 -8.89
CA ALA A 134 1.98 3.35 -8.11
C ALA A 134 2.28 2.16 -9.03
N TYR A 135 2.96 1.15 -8.50
CA TYR A 135 2.92 -0.19 -9.08
C TYR A 135 1.64 -0.88 -8.61
N GLN A 136 0.91 -1.51 -9.53
CA GLN A 136 -0.13 -2.47 -9.17
C GLN A 136 0.51 -3.85 -9.04
N LEU A 137 0.24 -4.56 -7.96
CA LEU A 137 0.80 -5.89 -7.72
C LEU A 137 -0.20 -6.96 -8.18
N GLU A 138 0.33 -7.98 -8.85
CA GLU A 138 -0.42 -9.17 -9.24
C GLU A 138 0.39 -10.42 -8.98
N LEU A 139 -0.29 -11.57 -8.83
CA LEU A 139 0.35 -12.88 -8.86
C LEU A 139 0.35 -13.42 -10.28
N ASP A 140 1.48 -13.96 -10.71
CA ASP A 140 1.59 -14.67 -11.97
C ASP A 140 1.16 -16.15 -11.86
N ASP A 141 1.20 -16.87 -12.98
CA ASP A 141 0.83 -18.31 -13.02
C ASP A 141 1.67 -19.19 -12.07
N LYS A 142 2.84 -18.71 -11.63
CA LYS A 142 3.75 -19.39 -10.70
C LYS A 142 3.60 -18.91 -9.26
N HIS A 143 2.59 -18.08 -8.97
CA HIS A 143 2.39 -17.43 -7.67
C HIS A 143 3.57 -16.52 -7.26
N GLU A 144 4.29 -15.97 -8.25
CA GLU A 144 5.31 -14.96 -8.03
C GLU A 144 4.71 -13.56 -8.24
N ILE A 145 5.20 -12.58 -7.48
CA ILE A 145 4.70 -11.20 -7.57
C ILE A 145 5.22 -10.55 -8.86
N ALA A 146 4.31 -9.94 -9.61
CA ALA A 146 4.60 -9.01 -10.68
C ALA A 146 4.16 -7.60 -10.30
N TRP A 147 5.03 -6.62 -10.53
CA TRP A 147 4.72 -5.20 -10.38
C TRP A 147 4.39 -4.63 -11.75
N LEU A 148 3.16 -4.17 -11.93
CA LEU A 148 2.68 -3.53 -13.13
C LEU A 148 2.81 -2.02 -13.01
N GLU A 149 3.48 -1.41 -13.97
CA GLU A 149 3.66 0.03 -14.10
C GLU A 149 2.94 0.54 -15.34
N GLN A 150 2.07 1.54 -15.19
CA GLN A 150 1.55 2.27 -16.35
C GLN A 150 2.60 3.27 -16.86
N GLY A 151 3.16 2.96 -18.02
CA GLY A 151 3.99 3.86 -18.81
C GLY A 151 3.18 4.56 -19.91
N PRO A 152 3.77 5.57 -20.58
CA PRO A 152 3.14 6.26 -21.72
C PRO A 152 2.85 5.33 -22.90
N ASP A 153 3.63 4.27 -23.07
CA ASP A 153 3.52 3.31 -24.20
C ASP A 153 2.80 2.00 -23.82
N GLY A 154 2.21 1.92 -22.61
CA GLY A 154 1.50 0.76 -22.12
C GLY A 154 1.97 0.26 -20.76
N VAL A 155 1.56 -0.96 -20.38
CA VAL A 155 1.89 -1.56 -19.09
C VAL A 155 3.25 -2.24 -19.15
N ILE A 156 4.16 -1.81 -18.28
CA ILE A 156 5.48 -2.43 -18.06
C ILE A 156 5.33 -3.42 -16.91
N ARG A 157 5.74 -4.68 -17.12
CA ARG A 157 5.70 -5.73 -16.10
C ARG A 157 7.09 -5.98 -15.55
N HIS A 158 7.27 -5.78 -14.24
CA HIS A 158 8.50 -6.11 -13.53
C HIS A 158 8.32 -7.42 -12.75
N THR A 159 9.19 -8.40 -12.97
CA THR A 159 9.18 -9.69 -12.26
C THR A 159 10.08 -9.69 -11.02
N SER A 160 10.64 -8.52 -10.68
CA SER A 160 11.46 -8.36 -9.50
C SER A 160 11.21 -6.99 -8.91
N GLU A 161 11.26 -6.90 -7.57
CA GLU A 161 10.96 -5.66 -6.85
C GLU A 161 11.75 -4.47 -7.44
N PRO A 162 11.06 -3.48 -8.02
CA PRO A 162 11.71 -2.35 -8.68
C PRO A 162 12.65 -1.58 -7.73
N SER A 163 13.70 -0.98 -8.28
CA SER A 163 14.66 -0.12 -7.56
C SER A 163 15.41 -0.78 -6.38
N THR A 164 15.49 -2.11 -6.34
CA THR A 164 16.28 -2.84 -5.34
C THR A 164 17.56 -3.45 -5.93
N SER A 165 18.72 -3.07 -5.40
CA SER A 165 19.98 -3.76 -5.70
C SER A 165 20.00 -5.15 -5.04
N PHE A 166 20.67 -6.11 -5.68
CA PHE A 166 20.82 -7.50 -5.21
C PHE A 166 21.20 -7.63 -3.72
N TRP A 167 22.10 -6.76 -3.22
CA TRP A 167 22.54 -6.74 -1.82
C TRP A 167 21.46 -6.30 -0.82
N LYS A 168 20.58 -5.36 -1.21
CA LYS A 168 19.44 -4.96 -0.38
C LYS A 168 18.43 -6.11 -0.26
N ARG A 169 18.25 -6.92 -1.31
CA ARG A 169 17.34 -8.08 -1.30
C ARG A 169 17.80 -9.17 -0.33
N THR A 170 19.10 -9.46 -0.29
CA THR A 170 19.68 -10.44 0.66
C THR A 170 19.53 -9.96 2.11
N TYR A 171 19.75 -8.67 2.37
CA TYR A 171 19.57 -8.08 3.69
C TYR A 171 18.10 -8.07 4.13
N LEU A 172 17.16 -7.76 3.23
CA LEU A 172 15.71 -7.84 3.49
C LEU A 172 15.27 -9.26 3.86
N ARG A 173 15.76 -10.29 3.13
CA ARG A 173 15.47 -11.70 3.46
C ARG A 173 16.00 -12.12 4.83
N LEU A 174 17.19 -11.64 5.22
CA LEU A 174 17.74 -11.91 6.54
C LEU A 174 16.93 -11.23 7.65
N LEU A 175 16.48 -9.99 7.44
CA LEU A 175 15.65 -9.27 8.40
C LEU A 175 14.23 -9.83 8.52
N SER A 176 13.64 -10.33 7.42
CA SER A 176 12.29 -10.92 7.46
C SER A 176 12.21 -12.23 8.25
N ILE A 177 13.35 -12.86 8.54
CA ILE A 177 13.44 -14.09 9.36
C ILE A 177 13.49 -13.77 10.86
N LEU A 178 13.86 -12.54 11.24
CA LEU A 178 13.94 -12.15 12.64
C LEU A 178 12.56 -11.83 13.22
N PRO A 179 12.25 -12.25 14.46
CA PRO A 179 10.97 -11.96 15.12
C PRO A 179 10.94 -10.51 15.63
N ILE A 180 10.94 -9.55 14.71
CA ILE A 180 10.84 -8.11 15.01
C ILE A 180 9.40 -7.58 15.00
N GLU A 181 8.43 -8.46 14.75
CA GLU A 181 6.99 -8.14 14.78
C GLU A 181 6.51 -7.40 16.05
N PRO A 182 7.04 -7.67 17.26
CA PRO A 182 6.61 -6.93 18.46
C PRO A 182 7.26 -5.54 18.61
N LEU A 183 8.30 -5.23 17.82
CA LEU A 183 9.12 -4.02 17.96
C LEU A 183 8.79 -2.93 16.94
N LEU A 184 8.07 -3.29 15.87
CA LEU A 184 7.63 -2.38 14.80
C LEU A 184 6.20 -1.87 15.04
#